data_AF-A0A089X937-F1
#
_entry.id   AF-A0A089X937-F1
#
_cell.length_a   1.000
_cell.length_b   1.000
_cell.length_c   1.000
_cell.angle_alpha   90.00
_cell.angle_beta   90.00
_cell.angle_gamma   90.00
#
_symmetry.space_group_name_H-M   'P 1'
#
loop_
_entity.id
_entity.type
_entity.pdbx_description
1 polymer ?
#
loop_
_entity_poly.entity_id
_entity_poly.type
_entity_poly.pdbx_seq_one_letter_code
_entity_poly.pdbx_strand_id
1 'polypeptide(L)'
;MGDSIPTVDDVVAADPDISFDGEQLSILSQDSTVQVLPWPVCFLYAGRPAFSIMLNAPSPELALLTARQMADRFNQQAANFGHQPLMTAQGGFCPPSSG
;
A
#
# COMPACT_ATOMS: atom_id res chain seq x y z
N MET A 1 26.37 31.63 19.10
CA MET A 1 26.30 30.26 18.57
C MET A 1 25.14 29.58 19.26
N GLY A 2 24.14 29.19 18.49
CA GLY A 2 22.83 28.75 18.96
C GLY A 2 21.98 28.49 17.74
N ASP A 3 22.34 27.45 17.00
CA ASP A 3 21.65 26.96 15.82
C ASP A 3 20.26 26.43 16.21
N SER A 4 19.25 27.29 16.08
CA SER A 4 17.84 26.87 16.12
C SER A 4 17.52 26.17 14.80
N ILE A 5 17.37 24.85 14.88
CA ILE A 5 16.88 23.99 13.80
C ILE A 5 15.46 24.45 13.44
N PRO A 6 15.15 24.74 12.16
CA PRO A 6 13.79 25.08 11.77
C PRO A 6 12.87 23.86 11.94
N THR A 7 11.78 24.08 12.68
CA THR A 7 10.64 23.16 12.80
C THR A 7 10.04 22.93 11.41
N VAL A 8 9.71 21.67 11.13
CA VAL A 8 9.29 21.11 9.81
C VAL A 8 7.88 21.57 9.38
N ASP A 9 7.45 22.74 9.81
CA ASP A 9 6.07 23.23 9.68
C ASP A 9 5.91 24.22 8.50
N ASP A 10 6.98 24.63 7.83
CA ASP A 10 6.96 25.73 6.84
C ASP A 10 7.31 25.31 5.39
N VAL A 11 7.15 24.03 5.04
CA VAL A 11 7.38 23.54 3.65
C VAL A 11 6.20 22.72 3.15
N VAL A 12 4.99 23.24 3.27
CA VAL A 12 3.80 22.70 2.60
C VAL A 12 2.96 23.79 1.90
N ALA A 13 3.57 24.94 1.60
CA ALA A 13 2.95 26.00 0.81
C ALA A 13 3.47 26.01 -0.64
N ALA A 14 3.15 24.99 -1.44
CA ALA A 14 3.22 25.06 -2.91
C ALA A 14 2.55 23.83 -3.57
N ASP A 15 1.21 23.82 -3.63
CA ASP A 15 0.37 23.61 -4.84
C ASP A 15 -1.05 23.15 -4.44
N PRO A 16 -2.12 23.95 -4.68
CA PRO A 16 -3.47 23.66 -4.20
C PRO A 16 -4.38 22.95 -5.22
N ASP A 17 -3.89 22.04 -6.07
CA ASP A 17 -4.77 21.25 -6.97
C ASP A 17 -4.58 19.73 -6.90
N ILE A 18 -3.68 19.23 -6.07
CA ILE A 18 -3.59 17.80 -5.77
C ILE A 18 -4.35 17.54 -4.48
N SER A 19 -5.68 17.43 -4.58
CA SER A 19 -6.50 16.89 -3.50
C SER A 19 -6.18 15.40 -3.33
N PHE A 20 -5.05 15.13 -2.69
CA PHE A 20 -4.86 13.91 -1.92
C PHE A 20 -5.71 14.08 -0.68
N ASP A 21 -6.95 13.63 -0.78
CA ASP A 21 -7.85 13.45 0.34
C ASP A 21 -7.23 12.41 1.28
N GLY A 22 -6.34 12.89 2.16
CA GLY A 22 -5.70 12.12 3.23
C GLY A 22 -6.71 11.60 4.26
N GLU A 23 -7.98 12.01 4.15
CA GLU A 23 -9.08 11.41 4.89
C GLU A 23 -9.37 9.99 4.41
N GLN A 24 -9.22 9.64 3.12
CA GLN A 24 -9.50 8.28 2.65
C GLN A 24 -8.52 7.20 3.15
N LEU A 25 -7.31 7.58 3.60
CA LEU A 25 -6.39 6.66 4.29
C LEU A 25 -6.53 6.74 5.83
N SER A 26 -7.25 7.73 6.36
CA SER A 26 -7.43 7.97 7.79
C SER A 26 -8.75 7.44 8.36
N ILE A 27 -9.70 6.99 7.52
CA ILE A 27 -10.99 6.42 7.99
C ILE A 27 -10.81 5.12 8.81
N LEU A 28 -9.62 4.53 8.83
CA LEU A 28 -9.31 3.38 9.68
C LEU A 28 -8.77 3.74 11.08
N SER A 29 -8.61 5.03 11.41
CA SER A 29 -7.88 5.46 12.62
C SER A 29 -8.67 6.35 13.59
N GLN A 30 -10.00 6.28 13.61
CA GLN A 30 -10.82 7.01 14.59
C GLN A 30 -11.79 6.14 15.41
N ASP A 31 -11.69 4.80 15.31
CA ASP A 31 -12.40 3.91 16.21
C ASP A 31 -11.40 3.08 17.02
N SER A 32 -11.16 3.50 18.26
CA SER A 32 -10.25 2.84 19.21
C SER A 32 -10.64 1.39 19.56
N THR A 33 -11.73 0.86 18.99
CA THR A 33 -12.15 -0.54 19.15
C THR A 33 -11.71 -1.45 18.00
N VAL A 34 -11.20 -0.90 16.90
CA VAL A 34 -10.80 -1.69 15.72
C VAL A 34 -9.36 -2.17 15.89
N GLN A 35 -9.20 -3.44 16.28
CA GLN A 35 -7.89 -4.06 16.41
C GLN A 35 -7.25 -4.23 15.02
N VAL A 36 -6.17 -3.49 14.77
CA VAL A 36 -5.37 -3.63 13.57
C VAL A 36 -4.34 -4.74 13.78
N LEU A 37 -4.39 -5.77 12.94
CA LEU A 37 -3.48 -6.92 12.99
C LEU A 37 -2.69 -7.05 11.69
N PRO A 38 -1.47 -7.61 11.75
CA PRO A 38 -0.68 -7.86 10.56
C PRO A 38 -1.19 -9.10 9.82
N TRP A 39 -1.55 -8.93 8.55
CA TRP A 39 -2.06 -9.99 7.69
C TRP A 39 -1.09 -10.23 6.52
N PRO A 40 -0.65 -11.47 6.27
CA PRO A 40 0.20 -11.77 5.14
C PRO A 40 -0.60 -11.70 3.83
N VAL A 41 0.01 -11.11 2.81
CA VAL A 41 -0.47 -11.12 1.43
C VAL A 41 0.67 -11.52 0.50
N CYS A 42 0.33 -12.29 -0.52
CA CYS A 42 1.24 -12.76 -1.54
C CYS A 42 0.94 -12.04 -2.84
N PHE A 43 1.97 -11.41 -3.40
CA PHE A 43 1.91 -10.86 -4.75
C PHE A 43 2.42 -11.90 -5.75
N LEU A 44 1.70 -12.02 -6.86
CA LEU A 44 2.08 -12.87 -7.97
C LEU A 44 2.36 -12.02 -9.20
N TYR A 45 3.43 -12.38 -9.91
CA TYR A 45 3.75 -11.82 -11.22
C TYR A 45 3.52 -12.89 -12.28
N ALA A 46 2.65 -12.60 -13.25
CA ALA A 46 2.23 -13.55 -14.29
C ALA A 46 1.76 -14.90 -13.72
N GLY A 47 1.06 -14.87 -12.58
CA GLY A 47 0.56 -16.05 -11.88
C GLY A 47 1.61 -16.84 -11.07
N ARG A 48 2.86 -16.37 -11.01
CA ARG A 48 3.94 -17.00 -10.22
C ARG A 48 4.18 -16.23 -8.92
N PRO A 49 4.48 -16.91 -7.81
CA PRO A 49 4.80 -16.25 -6.54
C PRO A 49 5.99 -15.32 -6.73
N ALA A 50 5.83 -14.04 -6.40
CA ALA A 50 6.88 -13.04 -6.48
C ALA A 50 7.42 -12.73 -5.08
N PHE A 51 6.58 -12.16 -4.21
CA PHE A 51 6.97 -11.81 -2.85
C PHE A 51 5.74 -11.71 -1.94
N SER A 52 5.97 -11.76 -0.62
CA SER A 52 4.94 -11.55 0.39
C SER A 52 5.26 -10.36 1.27
N ILE A 53 4.23 -9.68 1.75
CA ILE A 53 4.33 -8.61 2.75
C ILE A 53 3.29 -8.81 3.85
N MET A 54 3.48 -8.14 4.98
CA MET A 54 2.48 -8.04 6.04
C MET A 54 1.76 -6.69 5.92
N LEU A 55 0.44 -6.72 5.82
CA LEU A 55 -0.41 -5.54 5.81
C LEU A 55 -1.19 -5.45 7.11
N ASN A 56 -1.06 -4.31 7.79
CA ASN A 56 -1.82 -4.00 8.98
C ASN A 56 -3.24 -3.60 8.58
N ALA A 57 -4.23 -4.40 8.95
CA ALA A 57 -5.63 -4.14 8.66
C ALA A 57 -6.57 -4.68 9.76
N PRO A 58 -7.83 -4.21 9.83
CA PRO A 58 -8.82 -4.73 10.77
C PRO A 58 -9.18 -6.20 10.53
N SER A 59 -9.05 -6.64 9.28
CA SER A 59 -9.47 -7.95 8.84
C SER A 59 -8.60 -8.42 7.67
N PRO A 60 -8.49 -9.74 7.44
CA PRO A 60 -7.72 -10.29 6.32
C PRO A 60 -8.32 -9.89 4.96
N GLU A 61 -9.63 -9.70 4.88
CA GLU A 61 -10.31 -9.27 3.65
C GLU A 61 -9.90 -7.84 3.26
N LEU A 62 -9.82 -6.94 4.24
CA LEU A 62 -9.36 -5.57 4.02
C LEU A 62 -7.89 -5.53 3.62
N ALA A 63 -7.03 -6.33 4.27
CA ALA A 63 -5.63 -6.46 3.86
C ALA A 63 -5.51 -6.94 2.40
N LEU A 64 -6.30 -7.94 1.99
CA LEU A 64 -6.30 -8.44 0.62
C LEU A 64 -6.84 -7.39 -0.37
N LEU A 65 -7.89 -6.65 0.00
CA LEU A 65 -8.40 -5.57 -0.84
C LEU A 65 -7.33 -4.50 -1.08
N THR A 66 -6.65 -4.07 -0.02
CA THR A 66 -5.52 -3.13 -0.10
C THR A 66 -4.40 -3.69 -0.97
N ALA A 67 -4.03 -4.97 -0.82
CA ALA A 67 -3.01 -5.60 -1.65
C ALA A 67 -3.39 -5.65 -3.13
N ARG A 68 -4.67 -5.89 -3.46
CA ARG A 68 -5.17 -5.85 -4.84
C ARG A 68 -5.10 -4.45 -5.43
N GLN A 69 -5.48 -3.43 -4.66
CA GLN A 69 -5.32 -2.04 -5.09
C GLN A 69 -3.86 -1.67 -5.35
N MET A 70 -2.92 -2.17 -4.52
CA MET A 70 -1.48 -2.02 -4.78
C MET A 70 -1.06 -2.72 -6.08
N ALA A 71 -1.53 -3.94 -6.32
CA ALA A 71 -1.27 -4.66 -7.58
C ALA A 71 -1.80 -3.89 -8.80
N ASP A 72 -2.99 -3.31 -8.71
CA ASP A 72 -3.55 -2.46 -9.76
C ASP A 72 -2.71 -1.21 -10.02
N ARG A 73 -2.13 -0.60 -8.97
CA ARG A 73 -1.20 0.52 -9.13
C ARG A 73 0.09 0.12 -9.82
N PHE A 74 0.68 -1.03 -9.47
CA PHE A 74 1.84 -1.55 -10.19
C PHE A 74 1.53 -1.81 -11.67
N ASN A 75 0.35 -2.37 -11.94
CA ASN A 75 -0.12 -2.61 -13.30
C ASN A 75 -0.33 -1.32 -14.08
N GLN A 76 -0.94 -0.30 -13.47
CA GLN A 76 -1.10 1.03 -14.09
C GLN A 76 0.26 1.66 -14.41
N GLN A 77 1.21 1.60 -13.48
CA GLN A 77 2.57 2.09 -13.71
C GLN A 77 3.24 1.32 -14.86
N ALA A 78 3.15 -0.01 -14.87
CA ALA A 78 3.69 -0.84 -15.94
C ALA A 78 3.07 -0.51 -17.31
N ALA A 79 1.77 -0.27 -17.36
CA ALA A 79 1.06 0.14 -18.57
C ALA A 79 1.53 1.49 -19.12
N ASN A 80 1.90 2.43 -18.25
CA ASN A 80 2.49 3.72 -18.67
C ASN A 80 3.84 3.55 -19.40
N PHE A 81 4.53 2.43 -19.18
CA PHE A 81 5.75 2.05 -19.89
C PHE A 81 5.49 1.02 -21.02
N GLY A 82 4.23 0.76 -21.37
CA GLY A 82 3.86 -0.17 -22.44
C GLY A 82 3.94 -1.66 -22.06
N HIS A 83 4.00 -1.99 -20.76
CA HIS A 83 4.01 -3.36 -20.27
C HIS A 83 2.61 -3.88 -19.91
N GLN A 84 2.46 -5.21 -19.90
CA GLN A 84 1.19 -5.87 -19.55
C GLN A 84 0.94 -5.85 -18.02
N PRO A 85 -0.33 -5.82 -17.59
CA PRO A 85 -0.71 -5.83 -16.17
C PRO A 85 -0.64 -7.26 -15.60
N LEU A 86 0.56 -7.71 -15.27
CA LEU A 86 0.81 -9.08 -14.82
C LEU A 86 0.82 -9.24 -13.30
N MET A 87 0.66 -8.15 -12.54
CA MET A 87 0.70 -8.17 -11.08
C MET A 87 -0.67 -8.48 -10.50
N THR A 88 -0.72 -9.40 -9.54
CA THR A 88 -1.94 -9.76 -8.80
C THR A 88 -1.61 -10.01 -7.33
N ALA A 89 -2.63 -10.06 -6.47
CA ALA A 89 -2.47 -10.31 -5.05
C ALA A 89 -3.49 -11.33 -4.52
N GLN A 90 -3.02 -12.18 -3.59
CA GLN A 90 -3.82 -13.17 -2.86
C GLN A 90 -3.50 -13.11 -1.37
N GLY A 91 -4.43 -13.58 -0.53
CA GLY A 91 -4.21 -13.67 0.91
C GLY A 91 -3.21 -14.79 1.24
N GLY A 92 -2.42 -14.59 2.30
CA GLY A 92 -1.44 -15.56 2.77
C GLY A 92 -0.03 -15.33 2.25
N PHE A 93 0.89 -16.20 2.66
CA PHE A 93 2.26 -16.20 2.17
C PHE A 93 2.35 -16.85 0.80
N CYS A 94 3.31 -16.41 0.00
CA CYS A 94 3.58 -17.05 -1.28
C CYS A 94 4.07 -18.47 -1.04
N PRO A 95 3.57 -19.46 -1.80
CA PRO A 95 4.11 -20.80 -1.74
C PRO A 95 5.59 -20.77 -2.13
N PRO A 96 6.42 -21.67 -1.56
CA PRO A 96 7.78 -21.84 -2.04
C PRO A 96 7.72 -22.15 -3.54
N SER A 97 8.54 -21.46 -4.33
CA SER A 97 8.62 -21.70 -5.77
C SER A 97 8.96 -23.17 -6.00
N SER A 98 7.97 -23.95 -6.42
CA SER A 98 8.16 -25.34 -6.83
C SER A 98 8.93 -25.28 -8.15
N GLY A 99 10.23 -25.52 -8.09
CA GLY A 99 11.11 -25.62 -9.26
C GLY A 99 10.82 -26.88 -10.07
#